data_AF-F9CU01-F1
#
_entry.id   AF-F9CU01-F1
#
_cell.length_a   1.000
_cell.length_b   1.000
_cell.length_c   1.000
_cell.angle_alpha   90.00
_cell.angle_beta   90.00
_cell.angle_gamma   90.00
#
_symmetry.space_group_name_H-M   'P 1'
#
loop_
_entity.id
_entity.type
_entity.pdbx_description
1 polymer ?
#
loop_
_entity_poly.entity_id
_entity_poly.type
_entity_poly.pdbx_seq_one_letter_code
_entity_poly.pdbx_strand_id
1 'polypeptide(L)'
;MALNVGDIAPKFELPDIDLKMRTLDEFKGKKIVLTFIVAASSPVCENELCNFRDSWSEISNLGAQIVAISNDGPFANKAFVQKNNFNFPLLADYNSKTIRDYDVLMPHLLHIKDYNAAKRSVFIIMEDGKIGYKWVSEDPLKEPNYDEIKKFLN
;
A
#
# COMPACT_ATOMS: atom_id res chain seq x y z
N MET A 1 7.88 -10.19 13.93
CA MET A 1 7.12 -11.44 13.66
C MET A 1 6.40 -11.22 12.36
N ALA A 2 6.38 -12.22 11.48
CA ALA A 2 5.65 -12.10 10.23
C ALA A 2 4.15 -12.00 10.50
N LEU A 3 3.49 -10.98 9.93
CA LEU A 3 2.03 -10.86 9.95
C LEU A 3 1.39 -11.97 9.12
N ASN A 4 0.30 -12.54 9.62
CA ASN A 4 -0.45 -13.60 8.96
C ASN A 4 -1.91 -13.20 8.78
N VAL A 5 -2.60 -13.94 7.93
CA VAL A 5 -4.06 -13.84 7.81
C VAL A 5 -4.68 -14.19 9.17
N GLY A 6 -5.61 -13.34 9.62
CA GLY A 6 -6.25 -13.41 10.94
C GLY A 6 -5.63 -12.48 11.98
N ASP A 7 -4.41 -12.00 11.78
CA ASP A 7 -3.77 -11.05 12.70
C ASP A 7 -4.43 -9.67 12.60
N ILE A 8 -4.40 -8.92 13.72
CA ILE A 8 -4.82 -7.52 13.72
C ILE A 8 -3.80 -6.69 12.94
N ALA A 9 -4.28 -5.93 11.97
CA ALA A 9 -3.43 -5.06 11.16
C ALA A 9 -2.75 -4.01 12.05
N PRO A 10 -1.41 -3.83 11.97
CA PRO A 10 -0.73 -2.81 12.73
C PRO A 10 -1.29 -1.42 12.43
N LYS A 11 -1.49 -0.64 13.49
CA LYS A 11 -1.92 0.75 13.37
C LYS A 11 -0.80 1.60 12.77
N PHE A 12 -1.19 2.57 11.95
CA PHE A 12 -0.30 3.59 11.43
C PHE A 12 -0.93 4.97 11.59
N GLU A 13 -0.07 5.98 11.62
CA GLU A 13 -0.41 7.39 11.49
C GLU A 13 0.64 8.01 10.56
N LEU A 14 0.24 8.33 9.32
CA LEU A 14 1.17 8.74 8.25
C LEU A 14 0.65 9.99 7.53
N PRO A 15 1.52 10.92 7.14
CA PRO A 15 1.11 12.07 6.34
C PRO A 15 0.72 11.65 4.92
N ASP A 16 -0.39 12.20 4.42
CA ASP A 16 -0.74 12.16 3.00
C ASP A 16 -0.01 13.26 2.19
N ILE A 17 -0.36 13.38 0.92
CA ILE A 17 0.23 14.34 -0.03
C ILE A 17 -0.04 15.82 0.30
N ASP A 18 -0.96 16.10 1.20
CA ASP A 18 -1.29 17.44 1.70
C ASP A 18 -0.80 17.63 3.14
N LEU A 19 0.08 16.75 3.62
CA LEU A 19 0.64 16.73 4.97
C LEU A 19 -0.41 16.52 6.06
N LYS A 20 -1.61 16.04 5.70
CA LYS A 20 -2.61 15.65 6.68
C LYS A 20 -2.29 14.26 7.20
N MET A 21 -2.21 14.11 8.51
CA MET A 21 -2.02 12.80 9.13
C MET A 21 -3.25 11.93 8.91
N ARG A 22 -3.02 10.70 8.43
CA ARG A 22 -4.01 9.67 8.18
C ARG A 22 -3.76 8.47 9.06
N THR A 23 -4.80 7.95 9.67
CA THR A 23 -4.76 6.80 10.56
C THR A 23 -5.49 5.61 9.96
N LEU A 24 -5.10 4.40 10.32
CA LEU A 24 -5.84 3.19 9.95
C LEU A 24 -7.30 3.24 10.43
N ASP A 25 -7.53 3.86 11.59
CA ASP A 25 -8.85 3.97 12.22
C ASP A 25 -9.84 4.84 11.38
N GLU A 26 -9.37 5.76 10.52
CA GLU A 26 -10.22 6.54 9.59
C GLU A 26 -10.91 5.67 8.53
N PHE A 27 -10.38 4.48 8.25
CA PHE A 27 -10.86 3.59 7.20
C PHE A 27 -11.69 2.41 7.77
N LYS A 28 -12.01 2.45 9.07
CA LYS A 28 -12.83 1.42 9.72
C LYS A 28 -14.24 1.35 9.14
N GLY A 29 -14.81 0.15 9.19
CA GLY A 29 -16.15 -0.14 8.66
C GLY A 29 -16.19 -0.37 7.15
N LYS A 30 -15.02 -0.40 6.48
CA LYS A 30 -14.85 -0.84 5.09
C LYS A 30 -13.66 -1.79 5.01
N LYS A 31 -13.60 -2.59 3.95
CA LYS A 31 -12.39 -3.35 3.61
C LYS A 31 -11.33 -2.38 3.11
N ILE A 32 -10.06 -2.64 3.39
CA ILE A 32 -8.95 -1.78 2.95
C ILE A 32 -7.97 -2.63 2.15
N VAL A 33 -7.79 -2.29 0.88
CA VAL A 33 -6.68 -2.77 0.05
C VAL A 33 -5.48 -1.87 0.34
N LEU A 34 -4.62 -2.32 1.25
CA LEU A 34 -3.40 -1.65 1.64
C LEU A 34 -2.24 -2.16 0.76
N THR A 35 -1.76 -1.35 -0.18
CA THR A 35 -0.61 -1.69 -1.03
C THR A 35 0.64 -0.94 -0.57
N PHE A 36 1.76 -1.66 -0.42
CA PHE A 36 3.07 -1.06 -0.23
C PHE A 36 3.83 -1.09 -1.55
N ILE A 37 4.30 0.08 -1.99
CA ILE A 37 5.08 0.22 -3.21
C ILE A 37 6.56 0.46 -2.91
N VAL A 38 7.42 0.03 -3.83
CA VAL A 38 8.88 0.05 -3.64
C VAL A 38 9.44 1.48 -3.67
N ALA A 39 9.07 2.24 -4.71
CA ALA A 39 9.50 3.61 -4.92
C ALA A 39 8.55 4.33 -5.88
N ALA A 40 8.12 5.54 -5.51
CA ALA A 40 7.30 6.40 -6.35
C ALA A 40 7.99 6.69 -7.69
N SER A 41 7.18 6.88 -8.75
CA SER A 41 7.65 7.14 -10.13
C SER A 41 8.53 6.06 -10.78
N SER A 42 8.65 4.87 -10.19
CA SER A 42 9.22 3.71 -10.88
C SER A 42 8.19 3.08 -11.84
N PRO A 43 8.58 2.54 -13.01
CA PRO A 43 7.63 2.06 -14.02
C PRO A 43 6.65 1.00 -13.50
N VAL A 44 7.14 0.06 -12.70
CA VAL A 44 6.31 -1.02 -12.15
C VAL A 44 5.37 -0.51 -11.04
N CYS A 45 5.77 0.48 -10.24
CA CYS A 45 4.85 1.08 -9.26
C CYS A 45 3.82 2.00 -9.94
N GLU A 46 4.19 2.68 -11.02
CA GLU A 46 3.25 3.47 -11.83
C GLU A 46 2.18 2.57 -12.45
N ASN A 47 2.58 1.46 -13.08
CA ASN A 47 1.64 0.47 -13.61
C ASN A 47 0.70 -0.09 -12.53
N GLU A 48 1.24 -0.49 -11.37
CA GLU A 48 0.43 -1.04 -10.28
C GLU A 48 -0.64 -0.05 -9.81
N LEU A 49 -0.24 1.19 -9.51
CA LEU A 49 -1.18 2.18 -9.01
C LEU A 49 -2.16 2.66 -10.10
N CYS A 50 -1.77 2.65 -11.38
CA CYS A 50 -2.70 2.90 -12.48
C CYS A 50 -3.75 1.79 -12.59
N ASN A 51 -3.36 0.52 -12.47
CA ASN A 51 -4.31 -0.60 -12.46
C ASN A 51 -5.31 -0.49 -11.29
N PHE A 52 -4.84 -0.09 -10.11
CA PHE A 52 -5.72 0.18 -8.97
C PHE A 52 -6.63 1.37 -9.20
N ARG A 53 -6.15 2.45 -9.82
CA ARG A 53 -6.95 3.64 -10.17
C ARG A 53 -8.07 3.26 -11.12
N ASP A 54 -7.73 2.50 -12.16
CA ASP A 54 -8.67 2.11 -13.22
C ASP A 54 -9.70 1.09 -12.70
N SER A 55 -9.30 0.27 -11.71
CA SER A 55 -10.19 -0.69 -11.03
C SER A 55 -10.91 -0.10 -9.80
N TRP A 56 -10.69 1.18 -9.46
CA TRP A 56 -11.18 1.77 -8.22
C TRP A 56 -12.70 1.69 -8.07
N SER A 57 -13.44 1.92 -9.15
CA SER A 57 -14.91 1.89 -9.13
C SER A 57 -15.43 0.50 -8.76
N GLU A 58 -14.82 -0.55 -9.33
CA GLU A 58 -15.15 -1.95 -9.03
C GLU A 58 -14.81 -2.29 -7.57
N ILE A 59 -13.60 -1.95 -7.11
CA ILE A 59 -13.15 -2.18 -5.74
C ILE A 59 -14.03 -1.43 -4.72
N SER A 60 -14.42 -0.19 -5.03
CA SER A 60 -15.32 0.61 -4.21
C SER A 60 -16.73 0.03 -4.14
N ASN A 61 -17.24 -0.54 -5.24
CA ASN A 61 -18.54 -1.22 -5.25
C ASN A 61 -18.55 -2.50 -4.42
N LEU A 62 -17.40 -3.14 -4.23
CA LEU A 62 -17.20 -4.27 -3.33
C LEU A 62 -17.01 -3.84 -1.86
N GLY A 63 -17.24 -2.57 -1.53
CA GLY A 63 -17.15 -2.04 -0.16
C GLY A 63 -15.71 -1.83 0.31
N ALA A 64 -14.74 -1.77 -0.60
CA ALA A 64 -13.33 -1.63 -0.25
C ALA A 64 -12.76 -0.26 -0.64
N GLN A 65 -11.74 0.19 0.10
CA GLN A 65 -10.96 1.39 -0.20
C GLN A 65 -9.51 1.01 -0.48
N ILE A 66 -8.84 1.77 -1.34
CA ILE A 66 -7.42 1.57 -1.65
C ILE A 66 -6.62 2.58 -0.83
N VAL A 67 -5.52 2.12 -0.23
CA VAL A 67 -4.54 2.97 0.44
C VAL A 67 -3.16 2.50 0.01
N ALA A 68 -2.35 3.39 -0.53
CA ALA A 68 -0.97 3.10 -0.89
C ALA A 68 -0.01 3.67 0.16
N ILE A 69 1.08 2.94 0.45
CA ILE A 69 2.14 3.39 1.35
C ILE A 69 3.50 3.22 0.64
N SER A 70 4.36 4.22 0.74
CA SER A 70 5.76 4.13 0.31
C SER A 70 6.70 4.73 1.35
N ASN A 71 7.99 4.42 1.25
CA ASN A 71 9.03 5.06 2.06
C ASN A 71 9.39 6.48 1.54
N ASP A 72 8.78 6.91 0.43
CA ASP A 72 9.01 8.24 -0.14
C ASP A 72 8.38 9.34 0.71
N GLY A 73 8.95 10.54 0.63
CA GLY A 73 8.40 11.71 1.30
C GLY A 73 7.07 12.20 0.70
N PRO A 74 6.25 12.94 1.46
CA PRO A 74 4.93 13.38 1.03
C PRO A 74 4.96 14.26 -0.24
N PHE A 75 6.02 15.04 -0.44
CA PHE A 75 6.19 15.87 -1.64
C PHE A 75 6.45 15.05 -2.91
N ALA A 76 7.25 13.98 -2.81
CA ALA A 76 7.49 13.07 -3.93
C ALA A 76 6.21 12.31 -4.29
N ASN A 77 5.50 11.83 -3.27
CA ASN A 77 4.18 11.19 -3.43
C ASN A 77 3.16 12.15 -4.04
N LYS A 78 3.15 13.44 -3.66
CA LYS A 78 2.27 14.45 -4.26
C LYS A 78 2.50 14.59 -5.76
N ALA A 79 3.76 14.74 -6.19
CA ALA A 79 4.09 14.84 -7.61
C ALA A 79 3.65 13.58 -8.37
N PHE A 80 3.84 12.40 -7.76
CA PHE A 80 3.47 11.12 -8.36
C PHE A 80 1.95 10.93 -8.49
N VAL A 81 1.18 11.29 -7.45
CA VAL A 81 -0.30 11.30 -7.47
C VAL A 81 -0.82 12.26 -8.54
N GLN A 82 -0.28 13.48 -8.60
CA GLN A 82 -0.72 14.49 -9.56
C GLN A 82 -0.41 14.09 -11.01
N LYS A 83 0.78 13.52 -11.25
CA LYS A 83 1.16 13.04 -12.58
C LYS A 83 0.20 11.98 -13.12
N ASN A 84 -0.27 11.08 -12.25
CA ASN A 84 -1.04 9.90 -12.65
C ASN A 84 -2.55 9.98 -12.31
N ASN A 85 -3.00 11.08 -11.71
CA ASN A 85 -4.38 11.31 -11.29
C ASN A 85 -4.94 10.17 -10.42
N PHE A 86 -4.19 9.74 -9.39
CA PHE A 86 -4.69 8.72 -8.46
C PHE A 86 -5.85 9.25 -7.62
N ASN A 87 -6.87 8.42 -7.44
CA ASN A 87 -8.11 8.73 -6.72
C ASN A 87 -8.18 8.10 -5.31
N PHE A 88 -7.02 7.68 -4.79
CA PHE A 88 -6.86 7.09 -3.46
C PHE A 88 -5.64 7.70 -2.75
N PRO A 89 -5.60 7.66 -1.41
CA PRO A 89 -4.48 8.20 -0.65
C PRO A 89 -3.19 7.40 -0.90
N LEU A 90 -2.10 8.15 -1.11
CA LEU A 90 -0.73 7.65 -1.04
C LEU A 90 -0.04 8.30 0.18
N LEU A 91 0.30 7.48 1.16
CA LEU A 91 0.86 7.90 2.45
C LEU A 91 2.38 7.73 2.47
N ALA A 92 3.06 8.67 3.11
CA ALA A 92 4.50 8.71 3.22
C ALA A 92 4.98 8.11 4.56
N ASP A 93 5.48 6.87 4.54
CA ASP A 93 6.16 6.22 5.66
C ASP A 93 7.66 6.52 5.64
N TYR A 94 8.03 7.80 5.62
CA TYR A 94 9.41 8.28 5.44
C TYR A 94 10.43 7.76 6.46
N ASN A 95 9.96 7.26 7.60
CA ASN A 95 10.80 6.65 8.64
C ASN A 95 10.74 5.11 8.63
N SER A 96 10.12 4.50 7.61
CA SER A 96 9.87 3.07 7.42
C SER A 96 9.27 2.34 8.62
N LYS A 97 8.59 3.05 9.54
CA LYS A 97 8.04 2.44 10.76
C LYS A 97 6.89 1.50 10.40
N THR A 98 5.95 1.96 9.59
CA THR A 98 4.78 1.15 9.18
C THR A 98 5.22 -0.04 8.34
N ILE A 99 6.14 0.17 7.40
CA ILE A 99 6.76 -0.88 6.58
C ILE A 99 7.42 -1.97 7.47
N ARG A 100 8.09 -1.57 8.56
CA ARG A 100 8.64 -2.50 9.55
C ARG A 100 7.56 -3.21 10.36
N ASP A 101 6.54 -2.49 10.81
CA ASP A 101 5.42 -3.05 11.57
C ASP A 101 4.66 -4.10 10.74
N TYR A 102 4.62 -3.92 9.41
CA TYR A 102 4.04 -4.89 8.47
C TYR A 102 5.00 -6.01 8.04
N ASP A 103 6.23 -6.03 8.54
CA ASP A 103 7.28 -7.00 8.19
C ASP A 103 7.60 -7.07 6.68
N VAL A 104 7.54 -5.91 6.02
CA VAL A 104 7.78 -5.76 4.57
C VAL A 104 8.93 -4.81 4.28
N LEU A 105 9.87 -4.64 5.22
CA LEU A 105 11.08 -3.86 4.98
C LEU A 105 12.02 -4.58 4.01
N MET A 106 12.50 -3.85 3.02
CA MET A 106 13.59 -4.23 2.14
C MET A 106 14.76 -3.27 2.37
N PRO A 107 15.82 -3.65 3.12
CA PRO A 107 16.92 -2.75 3.49
C PRO A 107 17.90 -2.47 2.33
N HIS A 108 17.79 -3.23 1.24
CA HIS A 108 18.63 -3.09 0.05
C HIS A 108 17.73 -3.10 -1.18
N LEU A 109 17.77 -2.05 -1.98
CA LEU A 109 17.03 -1.99 -3.22
C LEU A 109 17.95 -2.43 -4.37
N LEU A 110 17.78 -3.67 -4.84
CA LEU A 110 18.61 -4.26 -5.89
C LEU A 110 20.11 -4.18 -5.52
N HIS A 111 20.87 -3.32 -6.20
CA HIS A 111 22.30 -3.13 -5.97
C HIS A 111 22.61 -1.93 -5.05
N ILE A 112 21.59 -1.20 -4.61
CA ILE A 112 21.72 -0.05 -3.72
C ILE A 112 21.65 -0.55 -2.27
N LYS A 113 22.81 -0.51 -1.59
CA LYS A 113 22.92 -0.86 -0.17
C LYS A 113 22.32 0.25 0.71
N ASP A 114 21.88 -0.15 1.89
CA ASP A 114 21.33 0.73 2.92
C ASP A 114 20.20 1.66 2.45
N TYR A 115 19.43 1.20 1.46
CA TYR A 115 18.26 1.88 0.95
C TYR A 115 17.02 1.15 1.46
N ASN A 116 16.42 1.69 2.52
CA ASN A 116 15.15 1.20 3.03
C ASN A 116 14.04 1.48 2.00
N ALA A 117 13.44 0.40 1.51
CA ALA A 117 12.24 0.42 0.69
C ALA A 117 11.21 -0.54 1.28
N ALA A 118 9.97 -0.48 0.78
CA ALA A 118 9.01 -1.53 1.04
C ALA A 118 9.20 -2.67 0.03
N LYS A 119 9.05 -3.91 0.47
CA LYS A 119 8.72 -5.03 -0.40
C LYS A 119 7.34 -4.77 -0.99
N ARG A 120 7.21 -4.94 -2.30
CA ARG A 120 5.90 -4.80 -2.96
C ARG A 120 4.95 -5.81 -2.34
N SER A 121 3.84 -5.32 -1.79
CA SER A 121 2.93 -6.16 -1.03
C SER A 121 1.53 -5.58 -1.02
N VAL A 122 0.54 -6.45 -0.86
CA VAL A 122 -0.87 -6.10 -0.75
C VAL A 122 -1.43 -6.84 0.45
N PHE A 123 -2.08 -6.09 1.34
CA PHE A 123 -2.85 -6.62 2.45
C PHE A 123 -4.30 -6.19 2.29
N ILE A 124 -5.25 -7.10 2.47
CA ILE A 124 -6.66 -6.73 2.59
C ILE A 124 -7.01 -6.77 4.07
N ILE A 125 -7.27 -5.61 4.65
CA ILE A 125 -7.73 -5.46 6.02
C ILE A 125 -9.25 -5.50 5.99
N MET A 126 -9.84 -6.38 6.77
CA MET A 126 -11.28 -6.56 6.90
C MET A 126 -11.86 -5.48 7.81
N GLU A 127 -13.19 -5.36 7.81
CA GLU A 127 -13.92 -4.34 8.58
C GLU A 127 -13.68 -4.42 10.10
N ASP A 128 -13.34 -5.61 10.61
CA ASP A 128 -12.98 -5.87 12.01
C ASP A 128 -11.52 -5.52 12.35
N GLY A 129 -10.76 -5.04 11.36
CA GLY A 129 -9.35 -4.66 11.48
C GLY A 129 -8.36 -5.82 11.34
N LYS A 130 -8.80 -7.03 11.00
CA LYS A 130 -7.91 -8.17 10.76
C LYS A 130 -7.45 -8.25 9.32
N ILE A 131 -6.29 -8.85 9.11
CA ILE A 131 -5.77 -9.16 7.77
C ILE A 131 -6.55 -10.37 7.22
N GLY A 132 -7.34 -10.16 6.17
CA GLY A 132 -8.06 -11.22 5.46
C GLY A 132 -7.24 -11.82 4.31
N TYR A 133 -6.40 -11.00 3.66
CA TYR A 133 -5.52 -11.42 2.57
C TYR A 133 -4.14 -10.80 2.75
N LYS A 134 -3.11 -11.56 2.37
CA LYS A 134 -1.72 -11.12 2.36
C LYS A 134 -1.03 -11.64 1.10
N TRP A 135 -0.38 -10.73 0.40
CA TRP A 135 0.56 -11.04 -0.67
C TRP A 135 1.81 -10.18 -0.51
N VAL A 136 2.98 -10.80 -0.58
CA VAL A 136 4.28 -10.13 -0.47
C VAL A 136 5.18 -10.69 -1.55
N SER A 137 5.83 -9.81 -2.31
CA SER A 137 6.81 -10.19 -3.32
C SER A 137 8.24 -9.95 -2.82
N GLU A 138 9.09 -10.98 -2.98
CA GLU A 138 10.54 -10.83 -2.85
C GLU A 138 11.18 -10.17 -4.08
N ASP A 139 10.49 -10.21 -5.23
CA ASP A 139 10.90 -9.54 -6.46
C ASP A 139 10.16 -8.19 -6.59
N PRO A 140 10.87 -7.04 -6.53
CA PRO A 140 10.24 -5.72 -6.63
C PRO A 140 9.60 -5.46 -8.01
N LEU A 141 9.94 -6.24 -9.03
CA LEU A 141 9.41 -6.14 -10.39
C LEU A 141 8.12 -6.94 -10.60
N LYS A 142 7.79 -7.86 -9.69
CA LYS A 142 6.58 -8.68 -9.80
C LYS A 142 5.39 -7.92 -9.26
N GLU A 143 4.36 -7.73 -10.08
CA GLU A 143 3.08 -7.11 -9.70
C GLU A 143 2.16 -8.08 -8.94
N PRO A 144 1.22 -7.56 -8.12
CA PRO A 144 0.17 -8.37 -7.51
C PRO A 144 -0.82 -8.93 -8.54
N ASN A 145 -1.54 -9.98 -8.16
CA ASN A 145 -2.63 -10.51 -8.98
C ASN A 145 -3.93 -9.74 -8.70
N TYR A 146 -4.25 -8.78 -9.57
CA TYR A 146 -5.43 -7.92 -9.41
C TYR A 146 -6.76 -8.69 -9.44
N ASP A 147 -6.87 -9.75 -10.24
CA ASP A 147 -8.09 -10.57 -10.30
C ASP A 147 -8.31 -11.37 -9.02
N GLU A 148 -7.23 -11.86 -8.41
CA GLU A 148 -7.29 -12.53 -7.11
C GLU A 148 -7.76 -11.56 -6.01
N ILE A 149 -7.23 -10.34 -5.99
CA ILE A 149 -7.66 -9.28 -5.05
C ILE A 149 -9.15 -9.00 -5.21
N LYS A 150 -9.63 -8.79 -6.44
CA LYS A 150 -11.06 -8.55 -6.72
C LYS A 150 -11.93 -9.72 -6.30
N LYS A 151 -11.53 -10.95 -6.61
CA LYS A 151 -12.24 -12.17 -6.18
C LYS A 151 -12.33 -12.33 -4.68
N PHE A 152 -11.30 -11.91 -3.94
CA PHE A 152 -11.32 -11.94 -2.47
C PHE A 152 -12.29 -10.89 -1.89
N LEU A 153 -12.42 -9.74 -2.55
CA LEU A 153 -13.28 -8.66 -2.09
C LEU A 153 -14.77 -8.94 -2.30
N ASN A 154 -15.12 -9.75 -3.29
CA ASN A 154 -16.48 -10.14 -3.64
C ASN A 154 -17.03 -11.27 -2.75
#